data_AF-A0AAX2ABW4-F1
#
_entry.id   AF-A0AAX2ABW4-F1
#
_cell.length_a   1.000
_cell.length_b   1.000
_cell.length_c   1.000
_cell.angle_alpha   90.00
_cell.angle_beta   90.00
_cell.angle_gamma   90.00
#
_symmetry.space_group_name_H-M   'P 1'
#
loop_
_entity.id
_entity.type
_entity.pdbx_description
1 polymer ?
#
loop_
_entity_poly.entity_id
_entity_poly.type
_entity_poly.pdbx_seq_one_letter_code
_entity_poly.pdbx_strand_id
1 'polypeptide(L)'
;MTYEDLIKDLCDVIKESENNAVSIYENLENVENLISELDIPLHKARKVQELISNSFGLLQHQDLHRQKIERVVNHVCETNNIDSSEYNIASSAKHISGNESCDVVSDDELEALIKSMQTAN
;
A
#
# COMPACT_ATOMS: atom_id res chain seq x y z
N MET A 1 0.30 -5.80 -24.13
CA MET A 1 0.88 -5.05 -22.99
C MET A 1 2.24 -5.65 -22.75
N THR A 2 3.30 -4.85 -22.80
CA THR A 2 4.67 -5.29 -22.47
C THR A 2 4.84 -5.38 -20.95
N TYR A 3 5.93 -5.99 -20.46
CA TYR A 3 6.22 -6.00 -19.02
C TYR A 3 6.48 -4.58 -18.51
N GLU A 4 7.09 -3.75 -19.34
CA GLU A 4 7.37 -2.35 -19.10
C GLU A 4 6.08 -1.52 -18.97
N ASP A 5 5.09 -1.76 -19.85
CA ASP A 5 3.77 -1.11 -19.72
C ASP A 5 3.08 -1.49 -18.40
N LEU A 6 3.12 -2.78 -18.05
CA LEU A 6 2.53 -3.28 -16.80
C LEU A 6 3.22 -2.70 -15.56
N ILE A 7 4.56 -2.65 -15.56
CA ILE A 7 5.35 -2.07 -14.47
C ILE A 7 4.99 -0.60 -14.30
N LYS A 8 4.87 0.14 -15.40
CA LYS A 8 4.48 1.55 -15.35
C LYS A 8 3.10 1.72 -14.71
N ASP A 9 2.10 0.97 -15.17
CA ASP A 9 0.75 1.02 -14.60
C ASP A 9 0.74 0.69 -13.10
N LEU A 10 1.53 -0.32 -12.68
CA LEU A 10 1.68 -0.67 -11.27
C LEU A 10 2.33 0.46 -10.46
N CYS A 11 3.33 1.14 -11.00
CA CYS A 11 4.00 2.25 -10.32
C CYS A 11 3.07 3.46 -10.17
N ASP A 12 2.26 3.75 -11.18
CA ASP A 12 1.24 4.79 -11.12
C ASP A 12 0.21 4.48 -10.02
N VAL A 13 -0.26 3.22 -9.95
CA VAL A 13 -1.18 2.76 -8.89
C VAL A 13 -0.55 2.82 -7.49
N ILE A 14 0.73 2.43 -7.34
CA ILE A 14 1.45 2.55 -6.07
C ILE A 14 1.49 4.01 -5.64
N LYS A 15 1.87 4.92 -6.55
CA LYS A 15 2.02 6.34 -6.26
C LYS A 15 0.69 6.99 -5.89
N GLU A 16 -0.37 6.68 -6.62
CA GLU A 16 -1.71 7.16 -6.32
C GLU A 16 -2.20 6.63 -4.97
N SER A 17 -1.92 5.35 -4.67
CA SER A 17 -2.26 4.74 -3.37
C SER A 17 -1.56 5.43 -2.20
N GLU A 18 -0.30 5.85 -2.35
CA GLU A 18 0.42 6.63 -1.33
C GLU A 18 -0.24 7.99 -1.10
N ASN A 19 -0.55 8.73 -2.17
CA ASN A 19 -1.17 10.04 -2.08
C ASN A 19 -2.55 9.96 -1.41
N ASN A 20 -3.33 8.94 -1.77
CA ASN A 20 -4.63 8.68 -1.17
C ASN A 20 -4.48 8.29 0.31
N ALA A 21 -3.49 7.48 0.67
CA ALA A 21 -3.23 7.08 2.05
C ALA A 21 -2.90 8.28 2.94
N VAL A 22 -2.03 9.19 2.46
CA VAL A 22 -1.71 10.44 3.14
C VAL A 22 -2.97 11.30 3.32
N SER A 23 -3.76 11.48 2.27
CA SER A 23 -4.99 12.28 2.33
C SER A 23 -6.01 11.69 3.31
N ILE A 24 -6.14 10.35 3.36
CA ILE A 24 -7.02 9.66 4.32
C ILE A 24 -6.51 9.89 5.75
N TYR A 25 -5.21 9.76 5.99
CA TYR A 25 -4.60 10.01 7.29
C TYR A 25 -4.90 11.43 7.79
N GLU A 26 -4.63 12.44 6.96
CA GLU A 26 -4.88 13.85 7.29
C GLU A 26 -6.36 14.11 7.57
N ASN A 27 -7.27 13.52 6.79
CA ASN A 27 -8.70 13.62 7.02
C ASN A 27 -9.12 12.99 8.36
N LEU A 28 -8.57 11.83 8.72
CA LEU A 28 -8.87 11.17 10.00
C LEU A 28 -8.34 11.99 11.18
N GLU A 29 -7.13 12.56 11.10
CA GLU A 29 -6.62 13.49 12.12
C GLU A 29 -7.50 14.73 12.25
N ASN A 30 -7.93 15.32 11.13
CA ASN A 30 -8.84 16.47 11.15
C ASN A 30 -10.18 16.13 11.83
N VAL A 31 -10.73 14.95 11.56
CA VAL A 31 -11.96 14.49 12.25
C VAL A 31 -11.70 14.31 13.74
N GLU A 32 -10.57 13.72 14.14
CA GLU A 32 -10.21 13.57 15.56
C GLU A 32 -10.11 14.91 16.28
N ASN A 33 -9.44 15.89 15.65
CA ASN A 33 -9.30 17.25 16.17
C ASN A 33 -10.68 17.92 16.32
N LEU A 34 -11.53 17.86 15.28
CA LEU A 34 -12.89 18.40 15.36
C LEU A 34 -13.73 17.77 16.47
N ILE A 35 -13.63 16.45 16.66
CA ILE A 35 -14.32 15.75 17.75
C ILE A 35 -13.84 16.22 19.12
N SER A 36 -12.56 16.54 19.27
CA SER A 36 -11.99 17.06 20.51
C SER A 36 -12.48 18.48 20.86
N GLU A 37 -12.87 19.27 19.86
CA GLU A 37 -13.38 20.63 20.02
C GLU A 37 -14.91 20.69 20.26
N LEU A 38 -15.63 19.63 19.90
CA LEU A 38 -17.09 19.57 20.03
C LEU A 38 -17.53 19.19 21.45
N ASP A 39 -18.53 19.90 21.98
CA ASP A 39 -19.21 19.54 23.23
C ASP A 39 -20.25 18.43 22.97
N ILE A 40 -19.77 17.20 22.82
CA ILE A 40 -20.61 16.01 22.63
C ILE A 40 -20.50 15.05 23.82
N PRO A 41 -21.54 14.25 24.10
CA PRO A 41 -21.47 13.23 25.14
C PRO A 41 -20.26 12.31 24.95
N LEU A 42 -19.48 12.11 26.02
CA LEU A 42 -18.24 11.33 26.02
C LEU A 42 -18.37 9.94 25.39
N HIS A 43 -19.50 9.26 25.59
CA HIS A 43 -19.74 7.94 25.01
C HIS A 43 -19.88 7.97 23.48
N LYS A 44 -20.30 9.09 22.89
CA LYS A 44 -20.34 9.29 21.43
C LYS A 44 -18.95 9.62 20.89
N ALA A 45 -18.22 10.52 21.57
CA ALA A 45 -16.83 10.84 21.21
C ALA A 45 -15.96 9.59 21.15
N ARG A 46 -16.03 8.72 22.16
CA ARG A 46 -15.30 7.44 22.20
C ARG A 46 -15.63 6.51 21.04
N LYS A 47 -16.90 6.44 20.64
CA LYS A 47 -17.30 5.63 19.48
C LYS A 47 -16.69 6.16 18.17
N VAL A 48 -16.60 7.48 18.02
CA VAL A 48 -15.95 8.07 16.85
C VAL A 48 -14.44 7.81 16.88
N GLN A 49 -13.79 7.96 18.04
CA GLN A 49 -12.37 7.62 18.21
C GLN A 49 -12.07 6.15 17.91
N GLU A 50 -12.95 5.24 18.30
CA GLU A 50 -12.83 3.81 17.96
C GLU A 50 -12.90 3.58 16.44
N LEU A 51 -13.81 4.25 15.74
CA LEU A 51 -13.90 4.18 14.27
C LEU A 51 -12.66 4.76 13.57
N ILE A 52 -12.12 5.86 14.09
CA ILE A 52 -10.87 6.47 13.59
C ILE A 52 -9.71 5.50 13.78
N SER A 53 -9.55 4.94 14.98
CA SER A 53 -8.51 3.96 15.30
C SER A 53 -8.59 2.72 14.40
N ASN A 54 -9.79 2.18 14.20
CA ASN A 54 -10.01 1.06 13.28
C ASN A 54 -9.65 1.42 11.83
N SER A 55 -9.93 2.66 11.41
CA SER A 55 -9.60 3.16 10.08
C SER A 55 -8.09 3.33 9.89
N PHE A 56 -7.35 3.79 10.91
CA PHE A 56 -5.88 3.80 10.89
C PHE A 56 -5.31 2.38 10.79
N GLY A 57 -5.89 1.40 11.50
CA GLY A 57 -5.50 0.00 11.36
C GLY A 57 -5.68 -0.54 9.94
N LEU A 58 -6.80 -0.22 9.29
CA LEU A 58 -7.04 -0.59 7.90
C LEU A 58 -6.07 0.12 6.93
N LEU A 59 -5.78 1.40 7.17
CA LEU A 59 -4.82 2.16 6.39
C LEU A 59 -3.41 1.54 6.45
N GLN A 60 -2.98 1.13 7.65
CA GLN A 60 -1.72 0.42 7.85
C GLN A 60 -1.70 -0.92 7.13
N HIS A 61 -2.78 -1.70 7.22
CA HIS A 61 -2.90 -2.97 6.50
C HIS A 61 -2.83 -2.77 4.98
N GLN A 62 -3.41 -1.68 4.46
CA GLN A 62 -3.32 -1.38 3.04
C GLN A 62 -1.91 -0.94 2.60
N ASP A 63 -1.17 -0.22 3.45
CA ASP A 63 0.23 0.08 3.15
C ASP A 63 1.08 -1.20 3.07
N LEU A 64 0.80 -2.23 3.89
CA LEU A 64 1.46 -3.54 3.74
C LEU A 64 1.18 -4.18 2.37
N HIS A 65 -0.05 -4.06 1.85
CA HIS A 65 -0.37 -4.53 0.49
C HIS A 65 0.38 -3.74 -0.58
N ARG A 66 0.43 -2.40 -0.47
CA ARG A 66 1.20 -1.54 -1.37
C ARG A 66 2.68 -1.95 -1.39
N GLN A 67 3.28 -2.20 -0.23
CA GLN A 67 4.66 -2.69 -0.11
C GLN A 67 4.86 -4.06 -0.76
N LYS A 68 3.87 -4.98 -0.67
CA LYS A 68 3.94 -6.28 -1.36
C LYS A 68 3.96 -6.09 -2.88
N ILE A 69 3.12 -5.20 -3.42
CA ILE A 69 3.12 -4.86 -4.87
C ILE A 69 4.47 -4.23 -5.27
N GLU A 70 5.00 -3.34 -4.45
CA GLU A 70 6.33 -2.73 -4.69
C GLU A 70 7.45 -3.78 -4.77
N ARG A 71 7.40 -4.82 -3.93
CA ARG A 71 8.34 -5.96 -4.00
C ARG A 71 8.15 -6.79 -5.27
N VAL A 72 6.91 -7.01 -5.69
CA VAL A 72 6.59 -7.68 -6.96
C VAL A 72 7.19 -6.92 -8.14
N VAL A 73 6.98 -5.61 -8.21
CA VAL A 73 7.53 -4.78 -9.30
C VAL A 73 9.05 -4.87 -9.32
N ASN A 74 9.72 -4.71 -8.17
CA ASN A 74 11.17 -4.83 -8.09
C ASN A 74 11.67 -6.19 -8.59
N HIS A 75 11.01 -7.29 -8.21
CA HIS A 75 11.38 -8.63 -8.65
C HIS A 75 11.19 -8.82 -10.16
N VAL A 76 10.07 -8.35 -10.73
CA VAL A 76 9.82 -8.43 -12.17
C VAL A 76 10.86 -7.62 -12.95
N CYS A 77 11.26 -6.45 -12.46
CA CYS A 77 12.35 -5.67 -13.07
C CYS A 77 13.67 -6.43 -13.06
N GLU A 78 14.07 -6.99 -11.92
CA GLU A 78 15.32 -7.76 -11.77
C GLU A 78 15.36 -8.99 -12.70
N THR A 79 14.27 -9.78 -12.72
CA THR A 79 14.20 -11.03 -13.51
C THR A 79 14.21 -10.77 -15.02
N ASN A 80 13.66 -9.64 -15.47
CA ASN A 80 13.56 -9.30 -16.89
C ASN A 80 14.63 -8.33 -17.38
N ASN A 81 15.62 -7.98 -16.55
CA ASN A 81 16.66 -6.97 -16.84
C ASN A 81 16.08 -5.60 -17.25
N ILE A 82 15.00 -5.18 -16.60
CA ILE A 82 14.37 -3.87 -16.80
C ILE A 82 15.00 -2.88 -15.80
N ASP A 83 15.37 -1.69 -16.26
CA ASP A 83 15.92 -0.64 -15.40
C ASP A 83 14.83 -0.06 -14.49
N SER A 84 14.90 -0.39 -13.19
CA SER A 84 13.93 0.07 -12.20
C SER A 84 14.11 1.54 -11.80
N SER A 85 15.23 2.17 -12.15
CA SER A 85 15.52 3.57 -11.79
C SER A 85 14.56 4.57 -12.45
N GLU A 86 13.98 4.20 -13.59
CA GLU A 86 13.01 5.02 -14.31
C GLU A 86 11.66 5.14 -13.59
N TYR A 87 11.37 4.22 -12.65
CA TYR A 87 10.06 4.11 -12.01
C TYR A 87 10.00 4.71 -10.60
N ASN A 88 11.11 5.29 -10.12
CA ASN A 88 11.22 5.99 -8.83
C ASN A 88 10.69 5.17 -7.62
N ILE A 89 10.77 3.85 -7.75
CA ILE A 89 10.38 2.88 -6.72
C ILE A 89 11.49 2.86 -5.68
N ALA A 90 11.15 2.77 -4.39
CA ALA A 90 12.20 2.69 -3.38
C ALA A 90 13.06 1.45 -3.67
N SER A 91 14.37 1.67 -3.81
CA SER A 91 15.34 0.58 -4.00
C SER A 91 15.07 -0.46 -2.93
N SER A 92 14.74 -1.68 -3.37
CA SER A 92 14.14 -2.75 -2.57
C SER A 92 14.62 -2.65 -1.12
N ALA A 93 13.67 -2.46 -0.19
CA ALA A 93 14.00 -2.49 1.22
C ALA A 93 14.71 -3.83 1.47
N LYS A 94 16.05 -3.78 1.55
CA LYS A 94 16.88 -4.94 1.82
C LYS A 94 16.26 -5.59 3.04
N HIS A 95 15.84 -6.85 2.88
CA HIS A 95 15.28 -7.66 3.95
C HIS A 95 15.98 -7.32 5.27
N ILE A 96 15.26 -6.73 6.23
CA ILE A 96 15.75 -6.74 7.61
C ILE A 96 15.71 -8.21 7.99
N SER A 97 16.89 -8.81 8.04
CA SER A 97 17.18 -10.25 8.16
C SER A 97 16.72 -10.90 9.46
N GLY A 98 15.72 -10.32 10.15
CA GLY A 98 15.22 -10.78 11.45
C GLY A 98 13.70 -10.88 11.54
N ASN A 99 12.94 -10.68 10.46
CA ASN A 99 11.49 -10.90 10.48
C ASN A 99 11.17 -12.26 9.82
N GLU A 100 11.11 -13.32 10.64
CA GLU A 100 10.75 -14.69 10.25
C GLU A 100 9.30 -14.82 9.73
N SER A 101 8.51 -13.74 9.78
CA SER A 101 7.19 -13.61 9.13
C SER A 101 7.31 -13.00 7.72
N CYS A 102 8.30 -13.40 6.93
CA CYS A 102 8.27 -13.12 5.51
C CYS A 102 7.15 -13.97 4.89
N ASP A 103 5.99 -13.35 4.65
CA ASP A 103 5.13 -13.70 3.51
C ASP A 103 5.97 -13.50 2.25
N VAL A 104 6.86 -14.46 1.97
CA VAL A 104 7.50 -14.61 0.68
C VAL A 104 6.35 -14.95 -0.25
N VAL A 105 5.97 -14.00 -1.09
CA VAL A 105 5.03 -14.26 -2.18
C VAL A 105 5.70 -15.33 -3.02
N SER A 106 5.08 -16.50 -3.09
CA SER A 106 5.60 -17.60 -3.91
C SER A 106 5.52 -17.23 -5.39
N ASP A 107 6.40 -17.79 -6.21
CA ASP A 107 6.39 -17.57 -7.67
C ASP A 107 5.00 -17.87 -8.29
N ASP A 108 4.26 -18.82 -7.71
CA ASP A 108 2.90 -19.16 -8.12
C ASP A 108 1.86 -18.08 -7.77
N GLU A 109 1.95 -17.48 -6.58
CA GLU A 109 1.10 -16.35 -6.17
C GLU A 109 1.40 -15.09 -6.97
N LEU A 110 2.67 -14.91 -7.34
CA LEU A 110 3.14 -13.83 -8.20
C LEU A 110 2.52 -13.90 -9.60
N GLU A 111 2.63 -15.06 -10.25
CA GLU A 111 2.03 -15.33 -11.56
C GLU A 111 0.50 -15.20 -11.52
N ALA A 112 -0.14 -15.67 -10.44
CA ALA A 112 -1.58 -15.50 -10.26
C ALA A 112 -1.97 -14.02 -10.16
N LEU A 113 -1.19 -13.21 -9.45
CA LEU A 113 -1.42 -11.77 -9.32
C LEU A 113 -1.28 -11.07 -10.67
N ILE A 114 -0.19 -11.30 -11.39
CA ILE A 114 0.06 -10.74 -12.74
C ILE A 114 -1.09 -11.11 -13.68
N LYS A 115 -1.49 -12.38 -13.69
CA LYS A 115 -2.57 -12.88 -14.53
C LYS A 115 -3.92 -12.23 -14.20
N SER A 116 -4.22 -12.03 -12.91
CA SER A 116 -5.47 -11.38 -12.49
C SER A 116 -5.58 -9.94 -13.02
N MET A 117 -4.45 -9.22 -13.13
CA MET A 117 -4.42 -7.86 -13.64
C MET A 117 -4.46 -7.79 -15.18
N GLN A 118 -3.88 -8.78 -15.87
CA GLN A 118 -3.99 -8.88 -17.34
C GLN A 118 -5.41 -9.18 -17.83
N THR A 119 -6.22 -9.87 -17.01
CA THR A 119 -7.61 -10.22 -17.36
C THR A 119 -8.65 -9.14 -17.04
N ALA A 120 -8.27 -8.05 -16.38
CA ALA A 120 -9.19 -6.98 -15.98
C ALA A 120 -9.43 -5.89 -17.06
N ASN A 121 -8.92 -6.11 -18.29
CA ASN A 121 -9.16 -5.26 -19.47
C ASN A 121 -10.27 -5.81 -20.37
#